data_AF-A0A1B5KUA2-F1
#
_entry.id   AF-A0A1B5KUA2-F1
#
_cell.length_a   1.000
_cell.length_b   1.000
_cell.length_c   1.000
_cell.angle_alpha   90.00
_cell.angle_beta   90.00
_cell.angle_gamma   90.00
#
_symmetry.space_group_name_H-M   'P 1'
#
loop_
_entity.id
_entity.type
_entity.pdbx_description
1 polymer ?
#
loop_
_entity_poly.entity_id
_entity_poly.type
_entity_poly.pdbx_seq_one_letter_code
_entity_poly.pdbx_strand_id
1 'polypeptide(L)' 'MAGSLAMTYMITSVPTLLSFDAGEAQTTTRVADGRRLADRQFLTAWIQGEARRRGGRGGGGGGGVGGLWR' A
#
# COMPACT_ATOMS: atom_id res chain seq x y z
N MET A 1 10.05 10.03 -20.70
CA MET A 1 9.66 8.84 -19.89
C MET A 1 8.82 9.17 -18.65
N ALA A 2 8.19 10.36 -18.53
CA ALA A 2 7.30 10.68 -17.40
C ALA A 2 5.81 10.41 -17.68
N GLY A 3 5.44 10.13 -18.94
CA GLY A 3 4.05 9.95 -19.36
C GLY A 3 3.37 8.66 -18.91
N SER A 4 4.09 7.70 -18.32
CA SER A 4 3.48 6.41 -17.93
C SER A 4 3.01 6.36 -16.48
N LEU A 5 3.66 7.04 -15.52
CA LEU A 5 3.36 6.88 -14.08
C LEU A 5 1.91 7.24 -13.73
N ALA A 6 1.36 8.29 -14.34
CA ALA A 6 -0.01 8.68 -14.10
C ALA A 6 -1.02 7.63 -14.58
N MET A 7 -0.74 6.98 -15.71
CA MET A 7 -1.59 5.88 -16.21
C MET A 7 -1.35 4.58 -15.43
N THR A 8 -0.09 4.24 -15.16
CA THR A 8 0.31 3.04 -14.41
C THR A 8 -0.30 3.02 -13.01
N TYR A 9 -0.39 4.18 -12.35
CA TYR A 9 -0.87 4.27 -10.97
C TYR A 9 -2.20 5.03 -10.83
N MET A 10 -2.88 5.29 -11.95
CA MET A 10 -4.20 5.95 -11.96
C MET A 10 -4.19 7.29 -11.21
N ILE A 11 -3.13 8.08 -11.40
CA ILE A 11 -3.00 9.43 -10.84
C ILE A 11 -3.78 10.38 -11.75
N THR A 12 -4.98 10.76 -11.30
CA THR A 12 -5.89 11.66 -12.03
C THR A 12 -5.73 13.13 -11.63
N SER A 13 -5.02 13.40 -10.52
CA SER A 13 -4.78 14.73 -9.99
C SER A 13 -3.55 14.75 -9.08
N VAL A 14 -2.97 15.93 -8.89
CA VAL A 14 -1.84 16.15 -7.97
C VAL A 14 -2.30 17.12 -6.87
N PRO A 15 -1.93 16.89 -5.58
CA PRO A 15 -1.14 15.76 -5.06
C PRO A 15 -1.95 14.45 -4.91
N THR A 16 -1.27 13.30 -4.98
CA THR A 16 -1.84 11.94 -4.73
C THR A 16 -0.93 11.15 -3.78
N LEU A 17 -1.53 10.48 -2.80
CA LEU A 17 -0.90 9.51 -1.90
C LEU A 17 -1.35 8.08 -2.26
N LEU A 18 -0.41 7.15 -2.35
CA LEU A 18 -0.64 5.76 -2.76
C LEU A 18 0.38 4.84 -2.07
N SER A 19 -0.06 3.67 -1.60
CA SER A 19 0.83 2.69 -0.98
C SER A 19 1.27 1.61 -1.98
N PHE A 20 2.49 1.07 -1.78
CA PHE A 20 3.09 0.00 -2.60
C PHE A 20 3.52 -1.18 -1.75
N ASP A 21 3.01 -2.39 -1.96
CA ASP A 21 3.39 -3.59 -1.21
C ASP A 21 4.12 -4.57 -2.13
N ALA A 22 5.32 -5.03 -1.75
CA ALA A 22 6.16 -5.94 -2.56
C ALA A 22 6.30 -5.53 -4.05
N GLY A 23 6.35 -4.21 -4.34
CA GLY A 23 6.43 -3.68 -5.70
C GLY A 23 5.08 -3.42 -6.38
N GLU A 24 3.97 -3.88 -5.78
CA GLU A 24 2.62 -3.76 -6.32
C GLU A 24 1.88 -2.54 -5.75
N ALA A 25 1.31 -1.73 -6.65
CA ALA A 25 0.50 -0.58 -6.27
C ALA A 25 -0.83 -1.01 -5.62
N GLN A 26 -1.11 -0.51 -4.43
CA GLN A 26 -2.35 -0.78 -3.71
C GLN A 26 -3.38 0.28 -4.06
N THR A 27 -3.97 0.21 -5.25
CA THR A 27 -4.86 1.25 -5.82
C THR A 27 -6.04 1.65 -4.93
N THR A 28 -6.50 0.76 -4.06
CA THR A 28 -7.55 1.02 -3.07
C THR A 28 -7.14 1.99 -1.95
N THR A 29 -5.84 2.23 -1.79
CA THR A 29 -5.28 3.15 -0.78
C THR A 29 -5.13 4.58 -1.28
N ARG A 30 -5.46 4.83 -2.55
CA ARG A 30 -5.27 6.12 -3.22
C ARG A 30 -6.06 7.24 -2.55
N VAL A 31 -5.38 8.34 -2.24
CA VAL A 31 -5.98 9.58 -1.73
C VAL A 31 -5.50 10.75 -2.57
N ALA A 32 -6.43 11.50 -3.16
CA ALA A 32 -6.13 12.68 -3.98
C ALA A 32 -6.77 13.97 -3.43
N ASP A 33 -7.33 13.91 -2.22
CA ASP A 33 -7.90 15.07 -1.53
C ASP A 33 -6.78 15.92 -0.93
N GLY A 34 -6.51 17.07 -1.56
CA GLY A 34 -5.46 17.98 -1.14
C GLY A 34 -5.61 18.49 0.30
N ARG A 35 -6.84 18.61 0.84
CA ARG A 35 -7.05 19.05 2.23
C ARG A 35 -6.61 17.99 3.21
N ARG A 36 -6.93 16.72 2.94
CA ARG A 36 -6.44 15.58 3.74
C ARG A 36 -4.93 15.45 3.62
N LEU A 37 -4.36 15.65 2.43
CA LEU A 37 -2.92 15.56 2.21
C LEU A 37 -2.13 16.69 2.87
N ALA A 38 -2.78 17.81 3.24
CA ALA A 38 -2.19 18.85 4.07
C ALA A 38 -2.30 18.56 5.58
N ASP A 39 -3.12 17.60 5.99
CA ASP A 39 -3.33 17.25 7.40
C ASP A 39 -2.30 16.22 7.88
N ARG A 40 -1.39 16.68 8.76
CA ARG A 40 -0.34 15.85 9.36
C ARG A 40 -0.89 14.68 10.19
N GLN A 41 -1.97 14.90 10.94
CA GLN A 41 -2.56 13.86 11.78
C GLN A 41 -3.17 12.76 10.90
N PHE A 42 -3.85 13.16 9.82
CA PHE A 42 -4.33 12.24 8.81
C PHE A 42 -3.18 11.40 8.21
N LEU A 43 -2.12 12.04 7.72
CA LEU A 43 -0.99 11.33 7.12
C LEU A 43 -0.33 10.35 8.10
N THR A 44 -0.18 10.76 9.37
CA THR A 44 0.38 9.90 10.43
C THR A 44 -0.49 8.67 10.64
N ALA A 45 -1.80 8.84 10.80
CA ALA A 45 -2.73 7.73 10.97
C ALA A 45 -2.79 6.82 9.73
N TRP A 46 -2.71 7.41 8.54
CA TRP A 46 -2.70 6.67 7.27
C TRP A 46 -1.47 5.76 7.16
N ILE A 47 -0.27 6.27 7.44
CA ILE A 47 0.98 5.48 7.42
C ILE A 47 0.91 4.35 8.45
N GLN A 48 0.46 4.63 9.67
CA GLN A 48 0.30 3.60 10.70
C GLN A 48 -0.72 2.53 10.28
N GLY A 49 -1.82 2.93 9.65
CA GLY A 49 -2.82 2.01 9.09
C GLY A 49 -2.21 1.09 8.03
N GLU A 50 -1.43 1.64 7.09
CA GLU A 50 -0.73 0.84 6.06
C GLU A 50 0.29 -0.12 6.67
N ALA A 51 1.08 0.34 7.64
CA ALA A 51 2.05 -0.51 8.32
C ALA A 51 1.37 -1.68 9.04
N ARG A 52 0.25 -1.45 9.74
CA ARG A 52 -0.52 -2.53 10.39
C ARG A 52 -1.09 -3.52 9.38
N ARG A 53 -1.64 -3.05 8.26
CA ARG A 53 -2.18 -3.91 7.18
C ARG A 53 -1.12 -4.86 6.62
N ARG A 54 0.14 -4.43 6.57
CA ARG A 54 1.26 -5.19 5.99
C ARG A 54 2.09 -5.95 7.01
N GLY A 55 2.04 -5.56 8.28
CA GLY A 55 2.69 -6.27 9.38
C GLY A 55 2.17 -7.70 9.60
N GLY A 56 1.06 -8.09 8.98
CA GLY A 56 0.57 -9.47 8.95
C GLY A 56 1.21 -10.36 7.86
N ARG A 57 1.98 -9.78 6.93
CA ARG A 57 2.67 -10.49 5.83
C ARG A 57 4.17 -10.61 6.15
N GLY A 58 4.48 -11.04 7.38
CA GLY A 58 5.83 -11.40 7.80
C GLY A 58 6.08 -12.89 7.60
N GLY A 59 6.83 -13.23 6.55
CA GLY A 59 7.73 -14.39 6.43
C GLY A 59 7.29 -15.72 7.04
N GLY A 60 6.59 -16.54 6.26
CA GLY A 60 6.35 -17.94 6.52
C GLY A 60 6.29 -18.73 5.22
N GLY A 61 7.43 -18.83 4.53
CA GLY A 61 7.61 -19.85 3.50
C GLY A 61 7.56 -21.22 4.17
N GLY A 62 6.43 -21.89 4.03
CA GLY A 62 6.16 -23.20 4.62
C GLY A 62 4.84 -23.73 4.09
N GLY A 63 4.82 -24.03 2.79
CA GLY A 63 3.73 -24.76 2.15
C GLY A 63 3.47 -26.08 2.87
N GLY A 64 2.22 -26.51 2.84
CA GLY A 64 1.79 -27.77 3.41
C GLY A 64 2.64 -28.96 2.92
N VAL A 65 3.21 -29.69 3.87
CA VAL A 65 3.57 -31.11 3.80
C VAL A 65 3.80 -31.56 5.24
N GLY A 66 3.02 -32.53 5.73
CA GLY A 66 3.35 -33.18 7.01
C GLY A 66 2.20 -33.62 7.92
N GLY A 67 1.04 -34.02 7.37
CA GLY A 67 0.13 -34.93 8.09
C GLY A 67 0.64 -36.38 8.12
N LEU A 68 1.95 -36.59 8.25
CA LEU A 68 2.61 -37.89 8.17
C LEU A 68 3.78 -37.88 9.16
N TRP A 69 3.67 -38.72 10.20
CA TRP A 69 4.65 -38.97 11.29
C TRP A 69 4.62 -38.04 12.51
N ARG A 70 3.61 -38.19 13.37
CA ARG A 70 3.71 -38.75 14.74
C ARG A 70 2.38 -38.57 15.47
#